data_AF-A0A2E9QEC3-F1
#
_entry.id   AF-A0A2E9QEC3-F1
#
_cell.length_a   1.000
_cell.length_b   1.000
_cell.length_c   1.000
_cell.angle_alpha   90.00
_cell.angle_beta   90.00
_cell.angle_gamma   90.00
#
_symmetry.space_group_name_H-M   'P 1'
#
loop_
_entity.id
_entity.type
_entity.pdbx_description
1 polymer ?
#
loop_
_entity_poly.entity_id
_entity_poly.type
_entity_poly.pdbx_seq_one_letter_code
_entity_poly.pdbx_strand_id
1 'polypeptide(L)'
;MFVVLLLISCCGPAASAVEPLIPAIQDQKLIYLDKTGRVSLSTDYKSGGFFQDGMARVCGAGCGYIDHAGSALFGFDYDWIGEASEGLIPFCQDSRCGFLDIKGETVIPPQFEDVQPFSEGLAGAQKNGLWGFVDKAGNWRIRPTYGRVLPFSENRAAVQSVKPPHLFALIDKSGHVVLPFKHQMIYPFQGGRARFFHWDRFGYLNLSGAMELHASLEWAQDPVSGLSYFVHEAKQGYRAGNRIVLELKCPGGQSFSAEAPVVARVRDCGSGLFQFIKGDGSVWKSGYAEATDFRNGYALVRRPDEPGFVLIDAGGDEFDLDAGIMPAW
;
A
#
# COMPACT_ATOMS: atom_id res chain seq x y z
N MET A 1 -60.28 23.87 -1.86
CA MET A 1 -59.25 22.95 -2.37
C MET A 1 -57.92 23.40 -1.77
N PHE A 2 -57.57 22.89 -0.58
CA PHE A 2 -56.30 23.21 0.10
C PHE A 2 -55.29 22.15 -0.31
N VAL A 3 -54.19 22.57 -0.93
CA VAL A 3 -53.04 21.70 -1.24
C VAL A 3 -52.11 21.74 -0.04
N VAL A 4 -52.01 20.62 0.68
CA VAL A 4 -50.99 20.39 1.70
C VAL A 4 -49.71 20.02 0.97
N LEU A 5 -48.72 20.92 0.99
CA LEU A 5 -47.37 20.64 0.49
C LEU A 5 -46.58 19.96 1.62
N LEU A 6 -46.49 18.63 1.60
CA LEU A 6 -45.56 17.90 2.46
C LEU A 6 -44.13 18.18 1.99
N LEU A 7 -43.39 19.00 2.74
CA LEU A 7 -41.94 19.07 2.64
C LEU A 7 -41.37 17.80 3.30
N ILE A 8 -41.01 16.81 2.47
CA ILE A 8 -40.20 15.69 2.93
C ILE A 8 -38.78 16.24 3.13
N SER A 9 -38.46 16.53 4.40
CA SER A 9 -37.11 16.75 4.87
C SER A 9 -36.31 15.47 4.69
N CYS A 10 -35.60 15.35 3.56
CA CYS A 10 -34.51 14.38 3.41
C CYS A 10 -33.27 14.91 4.12
N CYS A 11 -33.30 14.89 5.45
CA CYS A 11 -32.09 14.98 6.26
C CYS A 11 -31.93 13.64 6.96
N GLY A 12 -31.33 12.68 6.25
CA GLY A 12 -30.70 11.55 6.94
C GLY A 12 -29.53 12.11 7.76
N PRO A 13 -29.25 11.59 8.96
CA PRO A 13 -28.12 12.06 9.74
C PRO A 13 -26.86 11.87 8.90
N ALA A 14 -26.12 12.96 8.68
CA ALA A 14 -24.77 12.88 8.17
C ALA A 14 -24.03 11.92 9.09
N ALA A 15 -23.56 10.78 8.57
CA ALA A 15 -22.62 9.94 9.28
C ALA A 15 -21.48 10.87 9.69
N SER A 16 -21.32 11.09 11.00
CA SER A 16 -20.25 11.90 11.54
C SER A 16 -18.96 11.28 11.01
N ALA A 17 -18.30 11.96 10.06
CA ALA A 17 -17.01 11.53 9.57
C ALA A 17 -16.08 11.50 10.79
N VAL A 18 -15.71 10.30 11.23
CA VAL A 18 -14.75 10.16 12.33
C VAL A 18 -13.48 10.87 11.88
N GLU A 19 -12.96 11.78 12.72
CA GLU A 19 -11.79 12.56 12.34
C GLU A 19 -10.60 11.63 12.06
N PRO A 20 -9.80 11.91 11.02
CA PRO A 20 -8.66 11.09 10.66
C PRO A 20 -7.64 11.12 11.79
N LEU A 21 -7.23 9.92 12.22
CA LEU A 21 -6.18 9.71 13.20
C LEU A 21 -4.90 9.25 12.48
N ILE A 22 -3.85 10.07 12.56
CA ILE A 22 -2.59 9.84 11.86
C ILE A 22 -1.60 9.15 12.83
N PRO A 23 -1.16 7.91 12.56
CA PRO A 23 -0.24 7.20 13.44
C PRO A 23 1.15 7.84 13.41
N ALA A 24 1.72 8.03 14.59
CA ALA A 24 3.09 8.50 14.79
C ALA A 24 3.69 7.82 16.02
N ILE A 25 5.00 7.96 16.20
CA ILE A 25 5.74 7.45 17.36
C ILE A 25 6.24 8.62 18.18
N GLN A 26 6.01 8.57 19.48
CA GLN A 26 6.62 9.47 20.47
C GLN A 26 7.05 8.64 21.67
N ASP A 27 8.28 8.84 22.14
CA ASP A 27 8.85 8.09 23.28
C ASP A 27 8.72 6.56 23.16
N GLN A 28 8.98 6.03 21.95
CA GLN A 28 8.87 4.59 21.60
C GLN A 28 7.45 4.00 21.69
N LYS A 29 6.43 4.86 21.80
CA LYS A 29 5.02 4.47 21.84
C LYS A 29 4.27 5.01 20.64
N LEU A 30 3.30 4.23 20.20
CA LEU A 30 2.33 4.63 19.19
C LEU A 30 1.38 5.67 19.77
N ILE A 31 1.32 6.81 19.08
CA ILE A 31 0.34 7.87 19.29
C ILE A 31 -0.44 8.07 17.99
N TYR A 32 -1.60 8.71 18.10
CA TYR A 32 -2.35 9.19 16.95
C TYR A 32 -2.56 10.68 17.03
N LEU A 33 -2.23 11.37 15.95
CA LEU A 33 -2.41 12.80 15.78
C LEU A 33 -3.77 13.09 15.15
N ASP A 34 -4.37 14.21 15.55
CA ASP A 34 -5.47 14.81 14.80
C ASP A 34 -4.97 15.51 13.52
N LYS A 35 -5.90 16.01 12.71
CA LYS A 35 -5.62 16.75 11.47
C LYS A 35 -4.76 18.01 11.64
N THR A 36 -4.60 18.50 12.88
CA THR A 36 -3.80 19.68 13.22
C THR A 36 -2.45 19.31 13.84
N GLY A 37 -2.10 18.03 13.85
CA GLY A 37 -0.82 17.54 14.38
C GLY A 37 -0.78 17.39 15.90
N ARG A 38 -1.92 17.53 16.60
CA ARG A 38 -1.96 17.36 18.07
C ARG A 38 -2.23 15.92 18.44
N VAL A 39 -1.64 15.47 19.55
CA VAL A 39 -1.89 14.12 20.07
C VAL A 39 -3.36 13.99 20.50
N SER A 40 -4.09 13.14 19.79
CA SER A 40 -5.50 12.82 20.06
C SER A 40 -5.66 11.53 20.87
N LEU A 41 -4.80 10.53 20.59
CA LEU A 41 -4.77 9.27 21.30
C LEU A 41 -3.33 8.88 21.61
N SER A 42 -3.09 8.44 22.84
CA SER A 42 -1.83 7.84 23.28
C SER A 42 -2.07 6.39 23.67
N THR A 43 -1.14 5.50 23.29
CA THR A 43 -1.28 4.05 23.53
C THR A 43 0.00 3.47 24.12
N ASP A 44 -0.07 2.25 24.66
CA ASP A 44 1.11 1.50 25.11
C ASP A 44 1.69 0.57 24.03
N TYR A 45 1.17 0.63 22.80
CA TYR A 45 1.67 -0.15 21.67
C TYR A 45 2.93 0.48 21.08
N LYS A 46 3.72 -0.30 20.36
CA LYS A 46 4.99 0.13 19.75
C LYS A 46 4.85 0.55 18.30
N SER A 47 3.87 -0.01 17.59
CA SER A 47 3.56 0.34 16.21
C SER A 47 2.08 0.11 15.91
N GLY A 48 1.59 0.73 14.85
CA GLY A 48 0.21 0.56 14.40
C GLY A 48 -0.06 1.26 13.09
N GLY A 49 -1.13 0.83 12.44
CA GLY A 49 -1.61 1.39 11.18
C GLY A 49 -2.59 2.54 11.35
N PHE A 50 -3.02 3.08 10.22
CA PHE A 50 -4.14 4.02 10.17
C PHE A 50 -5.44 3.32 10.58
N PHE A 51 -6.36 4.10 11.14
CA PHE A 51 -7.72 3.63 11.33
C PHE A 51 -8.41 3.43 9.97
N GLN A 52 -8.99 2.26 9.78
CA GLN A 52 -9.83 1.89 8.64
C GLN A 52 -11.04 1.12 9.18
N ASP A 53 -12.24 1.44 8.69
CA ASP A 53 -13.48 0.82 9.14
C ASP A 53 -13.70 0.85 10.67
N GLY A 54 -13.21 1.91 11.33
CA GLY A 54 -13.39 2.13 12.78
C GLY A 54 -12.38 1.42 13.67
N MET A 55 -11.38 0.74 13.10
CA MET A 55 -10.35 0.00 13.84
C MET A 55 -8.96 0.25 13.27
N ALA A 56 -7.93 0.06 14.09
CA ALA A 56 -6.54 0.07 13.66
C ALA A 56 -5.81 -1.17 14.17
N ARG A 57 -4.98 -1.77 13.32
CA ARG A 57 -4.07 -2.82 13.76
C ARG A 57 -2.89 -2.20 14.51
N VAL A 58 -2.58 -2.76 15.67
CA VAL A 58 -1.50 -2.32 16.55
C VAL A 58 -0.65 -3.50 17.01
N CYS A 59 0.61 -3.26 17.30
CA CYS A 59 1.56 -4.28 17.74
C CYS A 59 2.40 -3.80 18.93
N GLY A 60 2.60 -4.71 19.88
CA GLY A 60 3.43 -4.54 21.08
C GLY A 60 4.08 -5.86 21.46
N ALA A 61 3.58 -6.52 22.51
CA ALA A 61 3.96 -7.91 22.85
C ALA A 61 3.30 -8.95 21.93
N GLY A 62 2.11 -8.62 21.42
CA GLY A 62 1.41 -9.29 20.33
C GLY A 62 0.77 -8.24 19.43
N CYS A 63 0.11 -8.66 18.35
CA CYS A 63 -0.62 -7.77 17.46
C CYS A 63 -2.13 -8.00 17.58
N GLY A 64 -2.93 -6.97 17.37
CA GLY A 64 -4.39 -7.04 17.41
C GLY A 64 -5.02 -5.74 16.93
N TYR A 65 -6.33 -5.62 17.09
CA TYR A 65 -7.09 -4.44 16.66
C TYR A 65 -7.59 -3.64 17.86
N ILE A 66 -7.58 -2.32 17.71
CA ILE A 66 -8.14 -1.36 18.67
C ILE A 66 -9.22 -0.50 18.03
N ASP A 67 -10.11 0.05 18.84
CA ASP A 67 -11.05 1.10 18.44
C ASP A 67 -10.44 2.51 18.53
N HIS A 68 -11.20 3.52 18.13
CA HIS A 68 -10.78 4.93 18.17
C HIS A 68 -10.52 5.48 19.59
N ALA A 69 -10.98 4.78 20.64
CA ALA A 69 -10.66 5.12 22.02
C ALA A 69 -9.35 4.44 22.50
N GLY A 70 -8.70 3.64 21.64
CA GLY A 70 -7.53 2.85 22.00
C GLY A 70 -7.84 1.55 22.74
N SER A 71 -9.12 1.18 22.84
CA SER A 71 -9.54 -0.03 23.53
C SER A 71 -9.32 -1.24 22.64
N ALA A 72 -8.78 -2.33 23.22
CA ALA A 72 -8.61 -3.60 22.50
C ALA A 72 -9.96 -4.16 22.03
N LEU A 73 -10.04 -4.54 20.76
CA LEU A 73 -11.18 -5.20 20.14
C LEU A 73 -10.98 -6.72 20.11
N PHE A 74 -10.05 -7.21 19.30
CA PHE A 74 -9.76 -8.64 19.13
C PHE A 74 -8.34 -8.86 18.54
N GLY A 75 -7.94 -10.13 18.44
CA GLY A 75 -6.79 -10.55 17.64
C GLY A 75 -5.48 -10.76 18.39
N PHE A 76 -5.43 -10.37 19.67
CA PHE A 76 -4.24 -10.49 20.52
C PHE A 76 -3.94 -11.93 20.98
N ASP A 77 -4.84 -12.87 20.71
CA ASP A 77 -4.79 -14.28 21.06
C ASP A 77 -4.35 -15.20 19.90
N TYR A 78 -4.12 -14.63 18.70
CA TYR A 78 -3.64 -15.38 17.54
C TYR A 78 -2.12 -15.40 17.45
N ASP A 79 -1.58 -16.45 16.80
CA ASP A 79 -0.15 -16.57 16.50
C ASP A 79 0.30 -15.42 15.58
N TRP A 80 -0.58 -15.05 14.64
CA TRP A 80 -0.39 -13.91 13.76
C TRP A 80 -1.75 -13.38 13.28
N ILE A 81 -1.85 -12.06 13.14
CA ILE A 81 -2.98 -11.38 12.51
C ILE A 81 -2.41 -10.30 11.60
N GLY A 82 -2.89 -10.27 10.35
CA GLY A 82 -2.46 -9.32 9.33
C GLY A 82 -3.37 -8.10 9.23
N GLU A 83 -3.14 -7.27 8.22
CA GLU A 83 -3.93 -6.06 7.95
C GLU A 83 -5.28 -6.40 7.30
N ALA A 84 -6.29 -5.58 7.57
CA ALA A 84 -7.60 -5.72 6.97
C ALA A 84 -7.52 -5.33 5.48
N SER A 85 -8.12 -6.13 4.61
CA SER A 85 -8.26 -5.80 3.20
C SER A 85 -9.57 -6.35 2.65
N GLU A 86 -10.31 -5.49 1.95
CA GLU A 86 -11.63 -5.79 1.41
C GLU A 86 -12.64 -6.39 2.41
N GLY A 87 -12.58 -5.92 3.66
CA GLY A 87 -13.45 -6.36 4.75
C GLY A 87 -13.07 -7.71 5.38
N LEU A 88 -11.91 -8.28 5.04
CA LEU A 88 -11.40 -9.51 5.64
C LEU A 88 -9.99 -9.32 6.21
N ILE A 89 -9.70 -10.04 7.29
CA ILE A 89 -8.43 -9.96 8.02
C ILE A 89 -7.79 -11.36 8.01
N PRO A 90 -6.61 -11.54 7.42
CA PRO A 90 -5.92 -12.82 7.50
C PRO A 90 -5.39 -13.04 8.92
N PHE A 91 -5.52 -14.26 9.43
CA PHE A 91 -5.01 -14.64 10.75
C PHE A 91 -4.48 -16.07 10.73
N CYS A 92 -3.61 -16.40 11.67
CA CYS A 92 -3.08 -17.74 11.88
C CYS A 92 -3.22 -18.16 13.34
N GLN A 93 -3.64 -19.41 13.53
CA GLN A 93 -3.82 -20.05 14.82
C GLN A 93 -3.46 -21.54 14.67
N ASP A 94 -2.73 -22.09 15.64
CA ASP A 94 -2.30 -23.48 15.65
C ASP A 94 -1.58 -23.89 14.34
N SER A 95 -0.71 -23.01 13.84
CA SER A 95 0.03 -23.17 12.57
C SER A 95 -0.85 -23.29 11.32
N ARG A 96 -2.11 -22.84 11.36
CA ARG A 96 -3.00 -22.77 10.20
C ARG A 96 -3.59 -21.39 10.06
N CYS A 97 -3.81 -20.97 8.83
CA CYS A 97 -4.30 -19.62 8.55
C CYS A 97 -5.69 -19.64 7.90
N GLY A 98 -6.45 -18.58 8.20
CA GLY A 98 -7.82 -18.35 7.77
C GLY A 98 -8.11 -16.85 7.66
N PHE A 99 -9.39 -16.48 7.67
CA PHE A 99 -9.82 -15.08 7.55
C PHE A 99 -10.95 -14.76 8.52
N LEU A 100 -10.85 -13.61 9.19
CA LEU A 100 -11.90 -12.99 9.99
C LEU A 100 -12.60 -11.89 9.19
N ASP A 101 -13.81 -11.52 9.59
CA ASP A 101 -14.39 -10.23 9.18
C ASP A 101 -13.90 -9.09 10.08
N ILE A 102 -14.36 -7.86 9.80
CA ILE A 102 -14.00 -6.66 10.58
C ILE A 102 -14.58 -6.63 12.00
N LYS A 103 -15.46 -7.58 12.36
CA LYS A 103 -15.98 -7.76 13.71
C LYS A 103 -15.19 -8.82 14.49
N GLY A 104 -14.19 -9.44 13.85
CA GLY A 104 -13.40 -10.51 14.43
C GLY A 104 -14.07 -11.89 14.33
N GLU A 105 -15.17 -12.02 13.59
CA GLU A 105 -15.85 -13.30 13.39
C GLU A 105 -15.15 -14.11 12.29
N THR A 106 -14.95 -15.41 12.52
CA THR A 106 -14.32 -16.28 11.52
C THR A 106 -15.20 -16.47 10.28
N VAL A 107 -14.73 -15.99 9.13
CA VAL A 107 -15.38 -16.18 7.82
C VAL A 107 -14.83 -17.41 7.10
N ILE A 108 -13.51 -17.56 7.10
CA ILE A 108 -12.83 -18.73 6.56
C ILE A 108 -12.03 -19.36 7.70
N PRO A 109 -12.43 -20.55 8.19
CA PRO A 109 -11.72 -21.24 9.25
C PRO A 109 -10.24 -21.51 8.90
N PRO A 110 -9.34 -21.55 9.90
CA PRO A 110 -7.94 -21.91 9.71
C PRO A 110 -7.80 -23.25 8.97
N GLN A 111 -7.36 -23.19 7.73
CA GLN A 111 -7.26 -24.38 6.86
C GLN A 111 -6.14 -24.28 5.83
N PHE A 112 -5.43 -23.16 5.75
CA PHE A 112 -4.27 -22.99 4.88
C PHE A 112 -2.98 -23.05 5.70
N GLU A 113 -1.87 -23.32 5.03
CA GLU A 113 -0.54 -23.25 5.67
C GLU A 113 -0.09 -21.79 5.83
N ASP A 114 -0.48 -20.93 4.89
CA ASP A 114 -0.19 -19.50 4.87
C ASP A 114 -1.22 -18.78 3.98
N VAL A 115 -1.43 -17.48 4.18
CA VAL A 115 -2.35 -16.64 3.40
C VAL A 115 -1.82 -15.22 3.21
N GLN A 116 -2.19 -14.59 2.10
CA GLN A 116 -2.00 -13.16 1.85
C GLN A 116 -3.33 -12.41 2.02
N PRO A 117 -3.32 -11.09 2.28
CA PRO A 117 -4.54 -10.28 2.27
C PRO A 117 -5.30 -10.39 0.95
N PHE A 118 -6.62 -10.24 1.01
CA PHE A 118 -7.45 -10.18 -0.20
C PHE A 118 -7.09 -8.96 -1.05
N SER A 119 -7.06 -9.17 -2.37
CA SER A 119 -6.95 -8.11 -3.36
C SER A 119 -7.71 -8.47 -4.62
N GLU A 120 -8.55 -7.54 -5.06
CA GLU A 120 -9.54 -7.68 -6.11
C GLU A 120 -10.42 -8.94 -6.04
N GLY A 121 -10.83 -9.30 -4.81
CA GLY A 121 -11.68 -10.46 -4.52
C GLY A 121 -10.98 -11.82 -4.43
N LEU A 122 -9.65 -11.87 -4.55
CA LEU A 122 -8.85 -13.09 -4.42
C LEU A 122 -7.74 -12.92 -3.39
N ALA A 123 -7.40 -13.99 -2.67
CA ALA A 123 -6.26 -14.03 -1.76
C ALA A 123 -5.30 -15.16 -2.14
N GLY A 124 -4.00 -14.90 -2.05
CA GLY A 124 -3.00 -15.95 -2.13
C GLY A 124 -3.14 -16.88 -0.92
N ALA A 125 -3.16 -18.19 -1.12
CA ALA A 125 -3.19 -19.17 -0.03
C ALA A 125 -2.27 -20.36 -0.35
N GLN A 126 -1.64 -20.90 0.69
CA GLN A 126 -0.69 -22.00 0.58
C GLN A 126 -1.29 -23.34 1.04
N LYS A 127 -1.00 -24.39 0.29
CA LYS A 127 -1.29 -25.78 0.65
C LYS A 127 -0.22 -26.71 0.09
N ASN A 128 0.28 -27.62 0.92
CA ASN A 128 1.38 -28.53 0.60
C ASN A 128 2.61 -27.79 0.06
N GLY A 129 2.95 -26.65 0.66
CA GLY A 129 4.07 -25.80 0.27
C GLY A 129 3.88 -25.01 -1.04
N LEU A 130 2.73 -25.14 -1.71
CA LEU A 130 2.45 -24.48 -2.98
C LEU A 130 1.36 -23.41 -2.84
N TRP A 131 1.53 -22.32 -3.57
CA TRP A 131 0.64 -21.18 -3.59
C TRP A 131 -0.37 -21.27 -4.72
N GLY A 132 -1.61 -20.89 -4.43
CA GLY A 132 -2.71 -20.65 -5.37
C GLY A 132 -3.55 -19.46 -4.91
N PHE A 133 -4.78 -19.34 -5.42
CA PHE A 133 -5.69 -18.26 -5.05
C PHE A 133 -7.07 -18.77 -4.64
N VAL A 134 -7.61 -18.21 -3.57
CA VAL A 134 -8.94 -18.51 -3.03
C VAL A 134 -9.88 -17.32 -3.11
N ASP A 135 -11.18 -17.59 -3.22
CA ASP A 135 -12.22 -16.56 -3.08
C ASP A 135 -12.59 -16.30 -1.62
N LYS A 136 -13.51 -15.33 -1.38
CA LYS A 136 -13.99 -14.96 -0.04
C LYS A 136 -14.79 -16.06 0.68
N ALA A 137 -15.10 -17.17 0.00
CA ALA A 137 -15.68 -18.36 0.62
C ALA A 137 -14.62 -19.45 0.88
N GLY A 138 -13.34 -19.18 0.63
CA GLY A 138 -12.23 -20.10 0.82
C GLY A 138 -12.08 -21.14 -0.30
N ASN A 139 -12.81 -21.02 -1.41
CA ASN A 139 -12.70 -21.96 -2.51
C ASN A 139 -11.53 -21.62 -3.43
N TRP A 140 -10.77 -22.63 -3.84
CA TRP A 140 -9.70 -22.48 -4.82
C TRP A 140 -10.26 -22.02 -6.17
N ARG A 141 -9.97 -20.77 -6.53
CA ARG A 141 -10.20 -20.23 -7.87
C ARG A 141 -9.05 -20.60 -8.80
N ILE A 142 -7.84 -20.62 -8.26
CA ILE A 142 -6.63 -21.08 -8.94
C ILE A 142 -5.94 -22.06 -7.98
N ARG A 143 -5.77 -23.30 -8.42
CA ARG A 143 -5.22 -24.37 -7.58
C ARG A 143 -3.76 -24.07 -7.18
N PRO A 144 -3.31 -24.56 -6.01
CA PRO A 144 -1.96 -24.35 -5.54
C PRO A 144 -0.96 -25.12 -6.39
N THR A 145 -0.26 -24.41 -7.28
CA THR A 145 0.73 -24.99 -8.20
C THR A 145 1.99 -24.14 -8.35
N TYR A 146 2.04 -22.98 -7.69
CA TYR A 146 3.13 -22.01 -7.82
C TYR A 146 4.05 -22.05 -6.60
N GLY A 147 5.33 -21.75 -6.79
CA GLY A 147 6.28 -21.62 -5.68
C GLY A 147 6.06 -20.35 -4.86
N ARG A 148 5.50 -19.31 -5.49
CA ARG A 148 5.15 -18.03 -4.90
C ARG A 148 4.07 -17.35 -5.73
N VAL A 149 3.25 -16.52 -5.09
CA VAL A 149 2.29 -15.62 -5.73
C VAL A 149 2.43 -14.21 -5.17
N LEU A 150 2.13 -13.21 -6.00
CA LEU A 150 1.90 -11.83 -5.58
C LEU A 150 0.39 -11.50 -5.69
N PRO A 151 -0.10 -10.50 -4.93
CA PRO A 151 -1.52 -10.13 -4.96
C PRO A 151 -2.01 -9.75 -6.36
N PHE A 152 -3.30 -9.96 -6.60
CA PHE A 152 -3.94 -9.43 -7.80
C PHE A 152 -3.96 -7.90 -7.74
N SER A 153 -3.60 -7.26 -8.85
CA SER A 153 -3.77 -5.83 -9.06
C SER A 153 -4.05 -5.59 -10.55
N GLU A 154 -5.03 -4.76 -10.84
CA GLU A 154 -5.55 -4.47 -12.18
C GLU A 154 -5.86 -5.74 -12.99
N ASN A 155 -6.48 -6.73 -12.34
CA ASN A 155 -6.81 -8.05 -12.88
C ASN A 155 -5.60 -8.89 -13.31
N ARG A 156 -4.44 -8.65 -12.72
CA ARG A 156 -3.20 -9.40 -12.99
C ARG A 156 -2.51 -9.82 -11.71
N ALA A 157 -1.90 -11.00 -11.72
CA ALA A 157 -1.04 -11.45 -10.64
C ALA A 157 0.25 -12.07 -11.21
N ALA A 158 1.37 -11.81 -10.54
CA ALA A 158 2.63 -12.45 -10.85
C ALA A 158 2.76 -13.75 -10.05
N VAL A 159 3.16 -14.83 -10.71
CA VAL A 159 3.29 -16.17 -10.10
C VAL A 159 4.61 -16.81 -10.47
N GLN A 160 5.25 -17.49 -9.52
CA GLN A 160 6.59 -18.05 -9.68
C GLN A 160 6.56 -19.56 -9.93
N SER A 161 7.40 -20.04 -10.85
CA SER A 161 7.58 -21.47 -11.09
C SER A 161 8.24 -22.17 -9.89
N VAL A 162 7.79 -23.40 -9.59
CA VAL A 162 8.38 -24.23 -8.52
C VAL A 162 9.80 -24.65 -8.84
N LYS A 163 10.08 -24.95 -10.12
CA LYS A 163 11.40 -25.42 -10.55
C LYS A 163 12.34 -24.24 -10.83
N PRO A 164 13.67 -24.41 -10.59
CA PRO A 164 14.68 -23.49 -11.06
C PRO A 164 14.52 -23.19 -12.57
N PRO A 165 14.76 -21.94 -13.01
CA PRO A 165 15.36 -20.84 -12.25
C PRO A 165 14.35 -19.97 -11.48
N HIS A 166 13.17 -20.50 -11.13
CA HIS A 166 12.15 -19.79 -10.34
C HIS A 166 11.70 -18.48 -10.98
N LEU A 167 11.35 -18.56 -12.27
CA LEU A 167 10.90 -17.40 -13.03
C LEU A 167 9.44 -17.08 -12.71
N PHE A 168 9.08 -15.82 -12.93
CA PHE A 168 7.72 -15.32 -12.83
C PHE A 168 7.02 -15.29 -14.19
N ALA A 169 5.76 -15.70 -14.16
CA ALA A 169 4.76 -15.50 -15.19
C ALA A 169 3.74 -14.45 -14.72
N LEU A 170 2.98 -13.91 -15.68
CA LEU A 170 1.78 -13.11 -15.40
C LEU A 170 0.54 -13.93 -15.72
N ILE A 171 -0.43 -13.93 -14.80
CA ILE A 171 -1.72 -14.58 -14.99
C ILE A 171 -2.87 -13.59 -14.87
N ASP A 172 -4.02 -13.94 -15.44
CA ASP A 172 -5.30 -13.28 -15.16
C ASP A 172 -6.07 -13.95 -14.00
N LYS A 173 -7.24 -13.41 -13.65
CA LYS A 173 -8.09 -13.91 -12.54
C LYS A 173 -8.65 -15.32 -12.74
N SER A 174 -8.60 -15.85 -13.96
CA SER A 174 -8.98 -17.22 -14.24
C SER A 174 -7.80 -18.20 -14.19
N GLY A 175 -6.58 -17.69 -14.00
CA GLY A 175 -5.35 -18.47 -13.97
C GLY A 175 -4.72 -18.68 -15.35
N HIS A 176 -5.26 -18.07 -16.41
CA HIS A 176 -4.64 -18.15 -17.74
C HIS A 176 -3.34 -17.35 -17.73
N VAL A 177 -2.28 -17.97 -18.25
CA VAL A 177 -0.96 -17.34 -18.37
C VAL A 177 -1.00 -16.32 -19.50
N VAL A 178 -0.95 -15.04 -19.14
CA VAL A 178 -0.87 -13.89 -20.04
C VAL A 178 0.57 -13.70 -20.53
N LEU A 179 1.54 -13.84 -19.63
CA LEU A 179 2.97 -13.77 -19.93
C LEU A 179 3.66 -15.01 -19.36
N PRO A 180 4.36 -15.82 -20.18
CA PRO A 180 5.00 -17.04 -19.70
C PRO A 180 6.15 -16.77 -18.74
N PHE A 181 6.55 -17.81 -18.01
CA PHE A 181 7.64 -17.82 -17.03
C PHE A 181 9.00 -17.42 -17.65
N LYS A 182 9.26 -16.12 -17.72
CA LYS A 182 10.44 -15.55 -18.39
C LYS A 182 11.24 -14.57 -17.52
N HIS A 183 10.60 -13.94 -16.54
CA HIS A 183 11.18 -12.83 -15.78
C HIS A 183 11.65 -13.30 -14.41
N GLN A 184 12.69 -12.69 -13.83
CA GLN A 184 13.13 -13.04 -12.48
C GLN A 184 12.22 -12.43 -11.41
N MET A 185 11.54 -11.33 -11.75
CA MET A 185 10.53 -10.70 -10.91
C MET A 185 9.55 -9.91 -11.79
N ILE A 186 8.27 -9.93 -11.44
CA ILE A 186 7.25 -9.02 -11.96
C ILE A 186 6.53 -8.46 -10.73
N TYR A 187 6.48 -7.14 -10.59
CA TYR A 187 5.83 -6.46 -9.47
C TYR A 187 4.33 -6.26 -9.76
N PRO A 188 3.48 -6.03 -8.72
CA PRO A 188 2.06 -5.76 -8.93
C PRO A 188 1.82 -4.59 -9.88
N PHE A 189 0.71 -4.65 -10.62
CA PHE A 189 0.32 -3.58 -11.52
C PHE A 189 -0.13 -2.34 -10.76
N GLN A 190 0.23 -1.16 -11.26
CA GLN A 190 -0.26 0.13 -10.82
C GLN A 190 -0.33 1.08 -12.01
N GLY A 191 -1.43 1.82 -12.15
CA GLY A 191 -1.64 2.75 -13.26
C GLY A 191 -1.46 2.13 -14.66
N GLY A 192 -1.89 0.89 -14.87
CA GLY A 192 -1.82 0.18 -16.16
C GLY A 192 -0.50 -0.51 -16.46
N ARG A 193 0.49 -0.47 -15.54
CA ARG A 193 1.84 -1.01 -15.77
C ARG A 193 2.34 -1.84 -14.61
N ALA A 194 3.23 -2.78 -14.90
CA ALA A 194 4.01 -3.50 -13.91
C ALA A 194 5.49 -3.37 -14.22
N ARG A 195 6.29 -3.11 -13.21
CA ARG A 195 7.74 -3.22 -13.32
C ARG A 195 8.14 -4.69 -13.37
N PHE A 196 9.19 -5.02 -14.12
CA PHE A 196 9.83 -6.33 -14.06
C PHE A 196 11.35 -6.20 -13.95
N PHE A 197 11.99 -7.28 -13.48
CA PHE A 197 13.45 -7.42 -13.44
C PHE A 197 13.88 -8.71 -14.17
N HIS A 198 14.91 -8.60 -15.00
CA HIS A 198 15.45 -9.71 -15.77
C HIS A 198 16.95 -9.50 -16.10
N TRP A 199 17.82 -10.33 -15.50
CA TRP A 199 19.27 -10.37 -15.70
C TRP A 199 19.89 -8.97 -15.73
N ASP A 200 19.73 -8.25 -14.62
CA ASP A 200 20.29 -6.90 -14.36
C ASP A 200 19.61 -5.74 -15.07
N ARG A 201 18.42 -5.95 -15.66
CA ARG A 201 17.67 -4.88 -16.32
C ARG A 201 16.24 -4.80 -15.85
N PHE A 202 15.78 -3.58 -15.68
CA PHE A 202 14.38 -3.29 -15.41
C PHE A 202 13.64 -2.90 -16.69
N GLY A 203 12.33 -3.05 -16.64
CA GLY A 203 11.43 -2.59 -17.69
C GLY A 203 10.01 -2.52 -17.18
N TYR A 204 9.11 -2.10 -18.07
CA TYR A 204 7.67 -2.02 -17.77
C TYR A 204 6.89 -2.88 -18.75
N LEU A 205 5.96 -3.65 -18.20
CA LEU A 205 4.93 -4.39 -18.91
C LEU A 205 3.62 -3.62 -18.82
N ASN A 206 2.83 -3.65 -19.88
CA ASN A 206 1.42 -3.28 -19.79
C ASN A 206 0.55 -4.50 -19.45
N LEU A 207 -0.76 -4.27 -19.32
CA LEU A 207 -1.73 -5.29 -18.91
C LEU A 207 -1.82 -6.50 -19.87
N SER A 208 -1.39 -6.39 -21.13
CA SER A 208 -1.32 -7.55 -22.04
C SER A 208 -0.03 -8.34 -21.91
N GLY A 209 0.90 -7.90 -21.05
CA GLY A 209 2.24 -8.46 -20.94
C GLY A 209 3.20 -7.98 -22.03
N ALA A 210 2.80 -6.99 -22.85
CA ALA A 210 3.71 -6.37 -23.81
C ALA A 210 4.68 -5.43 -23.08
N MET A 211 5.96 -5.48 -23.48
CA MET A 211 6.98 -4.57 -22.97
C MET A 211 6.78 -3.17 -23.56
N GLU A 212 6.59 -2.15 -22.73
CA GLU A 212 6.43 -0.76 -23.17
C GLU A 212 7.73 0.06 -23.09
N LEU A 213 8.64 -0.31 -22.18
CA LEU A 213 9.96 0.29 -22.04
C LEU A 213 10.98 -0.84 -22.06
N HIS A 214 11.83 -0.82 -23.09
CA HIS A 214 12.78 -1.90 -23.38
C HIS A 214 13.73 -2.12 -22.19
N ALA A 215 14.18 -3.37 -22.04
CA ALA A 215 15.15 -3.79 -21.04
C ALA A 215 16.53 -3.15 -21.31
N SER A 216 16.65 -1.86 -21.00
CA SER A 216 17.88 -1.07 -21.00
C SER A 216 17.93 -0.12 -19.80
N LEU A 217 16.98 -0.25 -18.86
CA LEU A 217 16.93 0.54 -17.65
C LEU A 217 17.88 -0.06 -16.62
N GLU A 218 18.80 0.76 -16.14
CA GLU A 218 19.74 0.44 -15.05
C GLU A 218 18.97 0.27 -13.73
N TRP A 219 17.84 0.99 -13.59
CA TRP A 219 16.96 0.95 -12.43
C TRP A 219 15.55 1.38 -12.83
N ALA A 220 14.51 0.78 -12.24
CA ALA A 220 13.14 1.27 -12.36
C ALA A 220 12.38 1.04 -11.07
N GLN A 221 11.29 1.77 -10.90
CA GLN A 221 10.44 1.71 -9.73
C GLN A 221 9.06 1.10 -10.03
N ASP A 222 8.35 0.59 -9.02
CA ASP A 222 6.94 0.21 -9.23
C ASP A 222 6.17 1.44 -9.68
N PRO A 223 5.30 1.35 -10.71
CA PRO A 223 4.53 2.50 -11.16
C PRO A 223 3.67 3.03 -10.02
N VAL A 224 3.40 4.33 -10.01
CA VAL A 224 2.63 4.99 -8.96
C VAL A 224 1.66 5.97 -9.62
N SER A 225 0.35 5.79 -9.44
CA SER A 225 -0.69 6.68 -10.01
C SER A 225 -0.52 7.00 -11.51
N GLY A 226 -0.09 6.01 -12.32
CA GLY A 226 0.14 6.15 -13.76
C GLY A 226 1.51 6.71 -14.17
N LEU A 227 2.36 7.03 -13.19
CA LEU A 227 3.76 7.43 -13.39
C LEU A 227 4.69 6.20 -13.35
N SER A 228 5.70 6.20 -14.21
CA SER A 228 6.76 5.17 -14.21
C SER A 228 8.13 5.85 -14.17
N TYR A 229 8.86 5.69 -13.07
CA TYR A 229 10.19 6.28 -12.86
C TYR A 229 11.30 5.31 -13.25
N PHE A 230 12.35 5.79 -13.91
CA PHE A 230 13.44 4.93 -14.36
C PHE A 230 14.78 5.67 -14.48
N VAL A 231 15.87 4.91 -14.48
CA VAL A 231 17.22 5.36 -14.83
C VAL A 231 17.64 4.69 -16.13
N HIS A 232 18.08 5.49 -17.10
CA HIS A 232 18.62 5.02 -18.38
C HIS A 232 19.82 5.88 -18.78
N GLU A 233 20.96 5.25 -19.08
CA GLU A 233 22.22 5.93 -19.42
C GLU A 233 22.66 6.97 -18.38
N ALA A 234 22.61 6.58 -17.10
CA ALA A 234 22.83 7.48 -15.96
C ALA A 234 21.94 8.74 -15.93
N LYS A 235 20.79 8.77 -16.61
CA LYS A 235 19.79 9.84 -16.51
C LYS A 235 18.52 9.30 -15.86
N GLN A 236 17.96 10.06 -14.93
CA GLN A 236 16.64 9.74 -14.38
C GLN A 236 15.55 10.18 -15.35
N GLY A 237 14.41 9.54 -15.31
CA GLY A 237 13.26 9.94 -16.08
C GLY A 237 11.98 9.43 -15.46
N TYR A 238 10.88 10.09 -15.80
CA TYR A 238 9.55 9.63 -15.45
C TYR A 238 8.66 9.66 -16.69
N ARG A 239 7.77 8.67 -16.77
CA ARG A 239 6.75 8.61 -17.81
C ARG A 239 5.39 8.89 -17.18
N ALA A 240 4.73 9.95 -17.64
CA ALA A 240 3.34 10.27 -17.34
C ALA A 240 2.51 10.04 -18.62
N GLY A 241 1.64 9.02 -18.63
CA GLY A 241 0.90 8.65 -19.85
C GLY A 241 1.84 8.24 -20.99
N ASN A 242 1.82 8.96 -22.12
CA ASN A 242 2.73 8.75 -23.26
C ASN A 242 3.94 9.69 -23.28
N ARG A 243 4.03 10.62 -22.33
CA ARG A 243 5.12 11.59 -22.26
C ARG A 243 6.25 11.01 -21.41
N ILE A 244 7.45 10.95 -21.97
CA ILE A 244 8.68 10.63 -21.25
C ILE A 244 9.41 11.95 -20.98
N VAL A 245 9.71 12.22 -19.70
CA VAL A 245 10.59 13.31 -19.28
C VAL A 245 11.89 12.69 -18.80
N LEU A 246 13.02 13.11 -19.37
CA LEU A 246 14.36 12.69 -18.97
C LEU A 246 15.04 13.87 -18.27
N GLU A 247 15.42 13.70 -17.01
CA GLU A 247 16.21 14.65 -16.24
C GLU A 247 17.65 14.14 -16.06
N LEU A 248 18.61 15.07 -16.14
CA LEU A 248 20.04 14.74 -16.20
C LEU A 248 20.61 14.38 -14.82
N LYS A 249 21.14 13.16 -14.73
CA LYS A 249 22.12 12.59 -13.78
C LYS A 249 21.78 12.54 -12.28
N CYS A 250 21.60 11.31 -11.77
CA CYS A 250 21.65 10.98 -10.35
C CYS A 250 22.28 9.60 -10.10
N PRO A 251 23.33 9.48 -9.28
CA PRO A 251 23.82 8.20 -8.79
C PRO A 251 23.02 7.76 -7.54
N GLY A 252 22.29 6.65 -7.63
CA GLY A 252 21.62 5.99 -6.50
C GLY A 252 20.09 6.03 -6.58
N GLY A 253 19.46 4.90 -6.93
CA GLY A 253 18.00 4.77 -6.98
C GLY A 253 17.36 4.73 -5.60
N GLN A 254 16.19 5.37 -5.43
CA GLN A 254 15.39 5.34 -4.19
C GLN A 254 13.88 5.39 -4.50
N SER A 255 13.04 4.93 -3.56
CA SER A 255 11.62 4.52 -3.65
C SER A 255 10.57 5.66 -3.63
N PHE A 256 9.37 5.39 -4.17
CA PHE A 256 8.23 6.31 -4.30
C PHE A 256 6.87 5.59 -4.00
N SER A 257 5.81 6.31 -3.60
CA SER A 257 4.42 5.81 -3.60
C SER A 257 3.40 6.96 -3.66
N ALA A 258 2.14 6.68 -4.01
CA ALA A 258 1.02 7.64 -4.03
C ALA A 258 -0.35 6.94 -3.94
N GLU A 259 -1.34 7.65 -3.38
CA GLU A 259 -2.77 7.36 -3.49
C GLU A 259 -3.48 8.43 -4.36
N ALA A 260 -4.80 8.43 -4.48
CA ALA A 260 -5.56 9.51 -5.11
C ALA A 260 -6.32 10.30 -4.02
N PRO A 261 -6.41 11.65 -4.07
CA PRO A 261 -5.88 12.56 -5.08
C PRO A 261 -4.46 12.98 -4.69
N VAL A 262 -3.50 12.05 -4.68
CA VAL A 262 -2.24 12.24 -3.96
C VAL A 262 -1.05 12.28 -4.91
N VAL A 263 -0.14 13.15 -4.51
CA VAL A 263 1.19 13.42 -5.04
C VAL A 263 2.16 12.29 -4.71
N ALA A 264 2.94 11.83 -5.68
CA ALA A 264 4.01 10.86 -5.48
C ALA A 264 5.18 11.49 -4.72
N ARG A 265 5.61 10.86 -3.62
CA ARG A 265 6.86 11.22 -2.94
C ARG A 265 8.04 10.82 -3.81
N VAL A 266 8.91 11.78 -4.11
CA VAL A 266 10.07 11.66 -5.00
C VAL A 266 11.26 12.28 -4.30
N ARG A 267 12.45 11.68 -4.37
CA ARG A 267 13.68 12.33 -3.92
C ARG A 267 14.34 13.03 -5.10
N ASP A 268 14.36 14.36 -5.08
CA ASP A 268 15.14 15.17 -5.99
C ASP A 268 16.64 14.89 -5.80
N CYS A 269 17.34 14.61 -6.87
CA CYS A 269 18.74 14.21 -6.78
C CYS A 269 19.73 15.36 -6.70
N GLY A 270 19.39 16.50 -7.28
CA GLY A 270 20.29 17.65 -7.31
C GLY A 270 20.45 18.21 -5.91
N SER A 271 19.33 18.27 -5.18
CA SER A 271 19.26 18.71 -3.79
C SER A 271 19.40 17.59 -2.77
N GLY A 272 19.07 16.34 -3.13
CA GLY A 272 18.92 15.24 -2.18
C GLY A 272 17.68 15.39 -1.29
N LEU A 273 16.76 16.29 -1.62
CA LEU A 273 15.55 16.56 -0.84
C LEU A 273 14.34 15.83 -1.44
N PHE A 274 13.38 15.49 -0.59
CA PHE A 274 12.09 14.98 -1.01
C PHE A 274 11.18 16.09 -1.53
N GLN A 275 10.40 15.70 -2.54
CA GLN A 275 9.35 16.47 -3.18
C GLN A 275 8.14 15.58 -3.45
N PHE A 276 7.02 16.21 -3.68
CA PHE A 276 5.73 15.60 -3.93
C PHE A 276 5.26 16.04 -5.30
N ILE A 277 5.04 15.09 -6.21
CA ILE A 277 4.74 15.34 -7.62
C ILE A 277 3.34 14.85 -7.95
N LYS A 278 2.52 15.65 -8.62
CA LYS A 278 1.17 15.26 -9.04
C LYS A 278 1.23 14.25 -10.19
N GLY A 279 0.12 13.55 -10.43
CA GLY A 279 0.01 12.58 -11.54
C GLY A 279 0.27 13.16 -12.95
N ASP A 280 0.19 14.49 -13.11
CA ASP A 280 0.55 15.20 -14.35
C ASP A 280 2.06 15.53 -14.48
N GLY A 281 2.86 15.19 -13.47
CA GLY A 281 4.30 15.45 -13.40
C GLY A 281 4.68 16.80 -12.80
N SER A 282 3.72 17.65 -12.41
CA SER A 282 4.02 18.93 -11.77
C SER A 282 4.44 18.76 -10.31
N VAL A 283 5.47 19.49 -9.87
CA VAL A 283 5.87 19.55 -8.46
C VAL A 283 4.80 20.30 -7.68
N TRP A 284 4.26 19.67 -6.65
CA TRP A 284 3.27 20.27 -5.75
C TRP A 284 3.94 20.91 -4.53
N LYS A 285 4.86 20.18 -3.89
CA LYS A 285 5.67 20.64 -2.74
C LYS A 285 7.06 20.03 -2.82
N SER A 286 8.08 20.70 -2.30
CA SER A 286 9.47 20.22 -2.32
C SER A 286 10.29 20.80 -1.18
N GLY A 287 11.50 20.27 -0.98
CA GLY A 287 12.48 20.83 -0.06
C GLY A 287 12.55 20.14 1.29
N TYR A 288 12.03 18.91 1.44
CA TYR A 288 12.05 18.19 2.71
C TYR A 288 13.26 17.26 2.82
N ALA A 289 13.94 17.20 3.95
CA ALA A 289 15.03 16.23 4.17
C ALA A 289 14.50 14.79 4.30
N GLU A 290 13.31 14.64 4.91
CA GLU A 290 12.58 13.36 5.03
C GLU A 290 11.10 13.58 4.74
N ALA A 291 10.43 12.54 4.24
CA ALA A 291 8.99 12.55 3.98
C ALA A 291 8.45 11.14 4.06
N THR A 292 7.28 10.93 4.65
CA THR A 292 6.51 9.69 4.50
C THR A 292 5.72 9.72 3.20
N ASP A 293 5.20 8.55 2.84
CA ASP A 293 4.15 8.49 1.85
C ASP A 293 2.86 9.14 2.41
N PHE A 294 2.09 9.77 1.53
CA PHE A 294 0.79 10.27 1.90
C PHE A 294 -0.18 9.11 2.07
N ARG A 295 -0.89 9.09 3.20
CA ARG A 295 -1.95 8.11 3.50
C ARG A 295 -3.11 8.84 4.14
N ASN A 296 -4.33 8.52 3.69
CA ASN A 296 -5.55 9.20 4.14
C ASN A 296 -5.48 10.75 4.04
N GLY A 297 -4.73 11.28 3.06
CA GLY A 297 -4.59 12.71 2.84
C GLY A 297 -3.52 13.42 3.68
N TYR A 298 -2.70 12.69 4.44
CA TYR A 298 -1.64 13.26 5.28
C TYR A 298 -0.28 12.60 5.07
N ALA A 299 0.79 13.36 5.29
CA ALA A 299 2.16 12.86 5.38
C ALA A 299 2.91 13.55 6.52
N LEU A 300 3.95 12.90 7.05
CA LEU A 300 4.92 13.54 7.92
C LEU A 300 6.16 13.90 7.11
N VAL A 301 6.63 15.13 7.24
CA VAL A 301 7.79 15.67 6.53
C VAL A 301 8.77 16.29 7.52
N ARG A 302 10.05 16.31 7.18
CA ARG A 302 11.07 17.00 7.97
C ARG A 302 11.77 18.03 7.12
N ARG A 303 11.81 19.28 7.58
CA ARG A 303 12.54 20.37 6.90
C ARG A 303 14.06 20.20 7.10
N PRO A 304 14.94 20.65 6.19
CA PRO A 304 16.37 20.35 6.25
C PRO A 304 17.09 20.87 7.50
N ASP A 305 16.68 22.05 7.97
CA ASP A 305 17.30 22.76 9.10
C ASP A 305 16.52 22.61 10.41
N GLU A 306 15.51 21.73 10.43
CA GLU A 306 14.67 21.50 11.60
C GLU A 306 14.75 20.04 12.07
N PRO A 307 14.91 19.80 13.38
CA PRO A 307 15.04 18.46 13.93
C PRO A 307 13.68 17.72 13.99
N GLY A 308 12.57 18.46 14.03
CA GLY A 308 11.22 17.90 14.20
C GLY A 308 10.52 17.58 12.88
N PHE A 309 9.63 16.60 12.93
CA PHE A 309 8.67 16.37 11.85
C PHE A 309 7.54 17.39 11.90
N VAL A 310 6.92 17.58 10.75
CA VAL A 310 5.77 18.45 10.50
C VAL A 310 4.72 17.58 9.83
N LEU A 311 3.47 17.73 10.22
CA LEU A 311 2.35 17.13 9.51
C LEU A 311 1.99 18.01 8.32
N ILE A 312 1.89 17.44 7.13
CA ILE A 312 1.38 18.12 5.93
C ILE A 312 0.09 17.44 5.47
N ASP A 313 -0.92 18.24 5.17
CA ASP A 313 -2.18 17.75 4.59
C ASP A 313 -2.19 17.86 3.06
N ALA A 314 -3.20 17.26 2.41
CA ALA A 314 -3.36 17.31 0.96
C ALA A 314 -3.67 18.72 0.41
N GLY A 315 -4.07 19.67 1.25
CA GLY A 315 -4.22 21.09 0.90
C GLY A 315 -2.88 21.81 0.81
N GLY A 316 -1.86 21.28 1.48
CA GLY A 316 -0.50 21.81 1.53
C GLY A 316 -0.24 22.65 2.77
N ASP A 317 -1.16 22.62 3.73
CA ASP A 317 -1.01 23.24 5.03
C ASP A 317 -0.07 22.37 5.89
N GLU A 318 0.79 23.05 6.64
CA GLU A 318 1.82 22.44 7.47
C GLU A 318 1.53 22.73 8.95
N PHE A 319 1.58 21.70 9.79
CA PHE A 319 1.32 21.76 11.21
C PHE A 319 2.55 21.26 11.96
N ASP A 320 3.17 22.14 12.74
CA ASP A 320 4.35 21.79 13.54
C ASP A 320 3.94 20.79 14.64
N LEU A 321 4.78 19.78 14.85
CA LEU A 321 4.56 18.72 15.83
C LEU A 321 5.40 18.96 17.09
N ASP A 322 4.94 18.40 18.20
CA ASP A 322 5.74 18.36 19.42
C ASP A 322 7.07 17.62 19.20
N ALA A 323 8.09 18.01 19.97
CA ALA A 323 9.40 17.40 19.88
C ALA A 323 9.37 15.89 20.13
N GLY A 324 10.19 15.15 19.39
CA GLY A 324 10.31 13.70 19.52
C GLY A 324 9.22 12.89 18.79
N ILE A 325 8.25 13.55 18.14
CA ILE A 325 7.30 12.87 17.26
C ILE A 325 7.99 12.49 15.95
N MET A 326 7.85 11.22 15.58
CA MET A 326 8.43 10.63 14.37
C MET A 326 7.39 9.78 13.65
N PRO A 327 7.56 9.47 12.34
CA PRO A 327 6.66 8.58 11.63
C PRO A 327 6.55 7.18 12.26
N ALA A 328 5.34 6.62 12.24
CA ALA A 328 5.13 5.19 12.46
C ALA A 328 5.49 4.44 11.17
N TRP A 329 6.66 3.79 11.15
CA TRP A 329 7.18 3.00 10.04
C TRP A 329 6.67 1.56 10.06
#